data_AF-A0A323TKX1-F1
#
_entry.id   AF-A0A323TKX1-F1
#
_cell.length_a   1.000
_cell.length_b   1.000
_cell.length_c   1.000
_cell.angle_alpha   90.00
_cell.angle_beta   90.00
_cell.angle_gamma   90.00
#
_symmetry.space_group_name_H-M   'P 1'
#
loop_
_entity.id
_entity.type
_entity.pdbx_description
1 polymer ?
#
loop_
_entity_poly.entity_id
_entity_poly.type
_entity_poly.pdbx_seq_one_letter_code
_entity_poly.pdbx_strand_id
1 'polypeptide(L)'
;MAFGVSKHELSLWKKQASEGNISFLTHFWYDARFPQYKTVTKAACSNRETLVSWGKNHGLKESWIHDRDPFPHFDLIGETEKVILKKEGCEEKLIRLEEKLNSNYTR
;
A
#
# COMPACT_ATOMS: atom_id res chain seq x y z
N MET A 1 6.29 -8.04 7.97
CA MET A 1 6.93 -6.99 8.80
C MET A 1 7.05 -5.74 7.94
N ALA A 2 6.67 -4.56 8.43
CA ALA A 2 6.70 -3.33 7.63
C ALA A 2 7.94 -2.50 8.01
N PHE A 3 8.84 -2.28 7.05
CA PHE A 3 10.07 -1.50 7.22
C PHE A 3 9.96 -0.17 6.46
N GLY A 4 10.57 0.90 6.98
CA GLY A 4 10.49 2.22 6.36
C GLY A 4 9.20 3.00 6.65
N VAL A 5 8.39 2.51 7.60
CA VAL A 5 7.19 3.16 8.12
C VAL A 5 7.38 3.55 9.59
N SER A 6 6.97 4.76 9.95
CA SER A 6 6.98 5.24 11.33
C SER A 6 5.74 4.78 12.11
N LYS A 7 5.83 4.81 13.45
CA LYS A 7 4.66 4.55 14.31
C LYS A 7 3.52 5.53 14.05
N HIS A 8 3.84 6.78 13.72
CA HIS A 8 2.86 7.81 13.42
C HIS A 8 2.10 7.50 12.13
N GLU A 9 2.82 7.17 11.04
CA GLU A 9 2.20 6.75 9.77
C GLU A 9 1.30 5.53 9.94
N LEU A 10 1.77 4.52 10.68
CA LEU A 10 0.96 3.33 10.97
C LEU A 10 -0.30 3.67 11.77
N SER A 11 -0.20 4.57 12.75
CA SER A 11 -1.35 5.00 13.56
C SER A 11 -2.36 5.80 12.74
N LEU A 12 -1.88 6.70 11.87
CA LEU A 12 -2.73 7.49 10.98
C LEU A 12 -3.44 6.58 9.97
N TRP A 13 -2.71 5.63 9.39
CA TRP A 13 -3.27 4.64 8.48
C TRP A 13 -4.39 3.83 9.13
N LYS A 14 -4.16 3.30 10.34
CA LYS A 14 -5.19 2.59 11.11
C LYS A 14 -6.39 3.47 11.39
N LYS A 15 -6.18 4.71 11.83
CA LYS A 15 -7.26 5.65 12.14
C LYS A 15 -8.13 5.92 10.91
N GLN A 16 -7.51 6.26 9.77
CA GLN A 16 -8.23 6.52 8.53
C GLN A 16 -8.98 5.29 8.03
N ALA A 17 -8.34 4.11 8.07
CA ALA A 17 -9.01 2.86 7.72
C ALA A 17 -10.20 2.57 8.65
N SER A 18 -10.06 2.79 9.97
CA SER A 18 -11.15 2.63 10.95
C SER A 18 -12.33 3.56 10.69
N GLU A 19 -12.07 4.79 10.25
CA GLU A 19 -13.08 5.81 9.91
C GLU A 19 -13.84 5.49 8.60
N GLY A 20 -13.50 4.40 7.91
CA GLY A 20 -14.13 3.99 6.66
C GLY A 20 -13.51 4.64 5.41
N ASN A 21 -12.40 5.36 5.56
CA ASN A 21 -11.65 5.92 4.44
C ASN A 21 -10.70 4.87 3.86
N ILE A 22 -10.42 4.97 2.55
CA ILE A 22 -9.33 4.21 1.94
C ILE A 22 -8.02 4.83 2.39
N SER A 23 -7.22 4.07 3.13
CA SER A 23 -5.93 4.53 3.63
C SER A 23 -4.78 3.73 3.04
N PHE A 24 -3.72 4.43 2.63
CA PHE A 24 -2.54 3.85 1.99
C PHE A 24 -1.34 3.82 2.95
N LEU A 25 -0.67 2.67 3.00
CA LEU A 25 0.57 2.51 3.76
C LEU A 25 1.64 1.87 2.88
N THR A 26 2.54 2.71 2.36
CA THR A 26 3.69 2.27 1.56
C THR A 26 4.89 1.98 2.45
N HIS A 27 5.46 0.79 2.32
CA HIS A 27 6.64 0.38 3.08
C HIS A 27 7.54 -0.55 2.26
N PHE A 28 8.78 -0.75 2.71
CA PHE A 28 9.68 -1.69 2.06
C PHE A 28 9.18 -3.13 2.21
N TRP A 29 9.28 -3.88 1.14
CA TRP A 29 8.85 -5.27 1.05
C TRP A 29 9.87 -6.08 0.27
N TYR A 30 10.02 -7.34 0.64
CA TYR A 30 10.90 -8.27 -0.04
C TYR A 30 10.25 -9.65 -0.02
N ASP A 31 10.12 -10.25 -1.20
CA ASP A 31 9.71 -11.62 -1.40
C ASP A 31 10.61 -12.22 -2.49
N ALA A 32 11.17 -13.40 -2.22
CA ALA A 32 12.12 -14.05 -3.14
C ALA A 32 11.49 -14.38 -4.51
N ARG A 33 10.16 -14.49 -4.59
CA ARG A 33 9.42 -14.72 -5.84
C ARG A 33 9.30 -13.45 -6.68
N PHE A 34 9.44 -12.27 -6.05
CA PHE A 34 9.32 -10.97 -6.68
C PHE A 34 10.52 -10.07 -6.34
N PRO A 35 11.75 -10.48 -6.69
CA PRO A 35 12.97 -9.78 -6.27
C PRO A 35 13.06 -8.36 -6.84
N GLN A 36 12.35 -8.05 -7.93
CA GLN A 36 12.31 -6.74 -8.57
C GLN A 36 11.47 -5.71 -7.80
N TYR A 37 10.52 -6.16 -6.99
CA TYR A 37 9.67 -5.27 -6.20
C TYR A 37 10.26 -5.11 -4.80
N LYS A 38 10.50 -3.86 -4.41
CA LYS A 38 11.13 -3.51 -3.13
C LYS A 38 10.17 -2.80 -2.18
N THR A 39 8.97 -2.50 -2.66
CA THR A 39 7.91 -1.78 -1.94
C THR A 39 6.61 -2.54 -2.08
N VAL A 40 5.74 -2.31 -1.10
CA VAL A 40 4.34 -2.70 -1.14
C VAL A 40 3.54 -1.57 -0.52
N THR A 41 2.36 -1.34 -1.07
CA THR A 41 1.39 -0.41 -0.51
C THR A 41 0.15 -1.14 -0.08
N LYS A 42 -0.19 -0.97 1.20
CA LYS A 42 -1.42 -1.52 1.76
C LYS A 42 -2.54 -0.50 1.65
N ALA A 43 -3.55 -0.78 0.83
CA ALA A 43 -4.78 0.00 0.77
C ALA A 43 -5.83 -0.64 1.67
N ALA A 44 -6.22 0.00 2.77
CA ALA A 44 -7.10 -0.56 3.79
C ALA A 44 -8.31 0.32 4.08
N CYS A 45 -9.41 -0.32 4.46
CA CYS A 45 -10.63 0.32 4.94
C CYS A 45 -11.40 -0.67 5.81
N SER A 46 -11.96 -0.23 6.93
CA SER A 46 -12.79 -1.06 7.81
C SER A 46 -14.09 -1.49 7.14
N ASN A 47 -14.61 -0.67 6.21
CA ASN A 47 -15.77 -1.01 5.41
C ASN A 47 -15.34 -1.82 4.18
N ARG A 48 -15.60 -3.12 4.22
CA ARG A 48 -15.28 -4.06 3.13
C ARG A 48 -15.99 -3.70 1.82
N GLU A 49 -17.23 -3.24 1.85
CA GLU A 49 -17.97 -2.89 0.63
C GLU A 49 -17.34 -1.67 -0.07
N THR A 50 -16.92 -0.67 0.73
CA THR A 50 -16.14 0.47 0.23
C THR A 50 -14.83 0.01 -0.38
N LEU A 51 -14.09 -0.88 0.31
CA LEU A 51 -12.82 -1.40 -0.18
C LEU A 51 -12.98 -2.16 -1.51
N VAL A 52 -14.00 -3.02 -1.62
CA VAL A 52 -14.32 -3.76 -2.85
C VAL A 52 -14.67 -2.82 -3.99
N SER A 53 -15.53 -1.83 -3.72
CA SER A 53 -15.98 -0.87 -4.74
C SER A 53 -14.81 0.00 -5.24
N TRP A 54 -13.98 0.48 -4.31
CA TRP A 54 -12.75 1.19 -4.64
C TRP A 54 -11.79 0.30 -5.45
N GLY A 55 -11.59 -0.95 -5.04
CA GLY A 55 -10.74 -1.90 -5.75
C GLY A 55 -11.22 -2.16 -7.18
N LYS A 56 -12.53 -2.33 -7.38
CA LYS A 56 -13.13 -2.52 -8.72
C LYS A 56 -12.86 -1.34 -9.65
N ASN A 57 -12.89 -0.11 -9.15
CA ASN A 57 -12.56 1.09 -9.95
C ASN A 57 -11.11 1.09 -10.47
N HIS A 58 -10.23 0.35 -9.79
CA HIS A 58 -8.83 0.17 -10.18
C HIS A 58 -8.54 -1.19 -10.84
N GLY A 59 -9.58 -1.99 -11.12
CA GLY A 59 -9.45 -3.32 -11.72
C GLY A 59 -8.95 -4.42 -10.76
N LEU A 60 -8.96 -4.15 -9.44
CA LEU A 60 -8.62 -5.14 -8.43
C LEU A 60 -9.78 -6.11 -8.20
N LYS A 61 -9.46 -7.39 -8.04
CA LYS A 61 -10.44 -8.43 -7.74
C LYS A 61 -10.71 -8.49 -6.25
N GLU A 62 -11.97 -8.63 -5.85
CA GLU A 62 -12.34 -8.82 -4.43
C GLU A 62 -11.57 -9.98 -3.77
N SER A 63 -11.29 -11.06 -4.52
CA SER A 63 -10.51 -12.20 -4.03
C SER A 63 -9.06 -11.85 -3.64
N TRP A 64 -8.57 -10.67 -3.99
CA TRP A 64 -7.25 -10.17 -3.61
C TRP A 64 -7.27 -9.39 -2.28
N ILE A 65 -8.43 -9.25 -1.63
CA ILE A 65 -8.50 -8.65 -0.30
C ILE A 65 -7.90 -9.61 0.72
N HIS A 66 -6.93 -9.12 1.46
CA HIS A 66 -6.38 -9.79 2.62
C HIS A 66 -7.28 -9.49 3.82
N ASP A 67 -8.16 -10.43 4.14
CA ASP A 67 -9.17 -10.33 5.20
C ASP A 67 -8.57 -10.58 6.60
N ARG A 68 -7.52 -9.82 6.96
CA ARG A 68 -6.97 -9.83 8.31
C ARG A 68 -7.67 -8.78 9.16
N ASP A 69 -8.59 -9.22 10.01
CA ASP A 69 -9.18 -8.39 11.04
C ASP A 69 -8.09 -7.75 11.92
N PRO A 70 -8.16 -6.45 12.26
CA PRO A 70 -9.29 -5.53 12.04
C PRO A 70 -9.24 -4.64 10.78
N PHE A 71 -8.32 -4.91 9.84
CA PHE A 71 -8.13 -4.04 8.67
C PHE A 71 -7.99 -4.85 7.38
N PRO A 72 -9.11 -5.18 6.70
CA PRO A 72 -9.04 -5.77 5.39
C PRO A 72 -8.34 -4.81 4.43
N HIS A 73 -7.45 -5.35 3.59
CA HIS A 73 -6.61 -4.52 2.74
C HIS A 73 -6.21 -5.22 1.44
N PHE A 74 -5.88 -4.42 0.43
CA PHE A 74 -5.16 -4.86 -0.75
C PHE A 74 -3.66 -4.64 -0.57
N ASP A 75 -2.85 -5.59 -1.03
CA ASP A 75 -1.41 -5.42 -1.21
C ASP A 75 -1.13 -5.03 -2.67
N LEU A 76 -0.74 -3.77 -2.89
CA LEU A 76 -0.39 -3.23 -4.20
C LEU A 76 1.13 -3.31 -4.37
N ILE A 77 1.60 -3.88 -5.48
CA ILE A 77 3.02 -4.02 -5.80
C ILE A 77 3.28 -3.63 -7.26
N GLY A 78 4.52 -3.22 -7.55
CA GLY A 78 4.98 -3.02 -8.93
C GLY A 78 4.25 -1.91 -9.68
N GLU A 79 3.87 -2.16 -10.93
CA GLU A 79 3.17 -1.17 -11.76
C GLU A 79 1.79 -0.81 -11.21
N THR A 80 1.07 -1.78 -10.65
CA THR A 80 -0.25 -1.54 -10.02
C THR A 80 -0.14 -0.57 -8.85
N GLU A 81 0.89 -0.71 -8.01
CA GLU A 81 1.19 0.22 -6.92
C GLU A 81 1.36 1.66 -7.44
N LYS A 82 2.20 1.85 -8.46
CA LYS A 82 2.50 3.16 -9.06
C LYS A 82 1.27 3.81 -9.68
N VAL A 83 0.54 3.07 -10.52
CA VAL A 83 -0.62 3.60 -11.25
C VAL A 83 -1.73 4.02 -10.29
N ILE A 84 -2.01 3.21 -9.27
CA ILE A 84 -3.07 3.52 -8.31
C ILE A 84 -2.67 4.70 -7.44
N LEU A 85 -1.47 4.70 -6.85
CA LEU A 85 -1.04 5.81 -5.99
C LEU A 85 -0.98 7.14 -6.72
N LYS A 86 -0.60 7.12 -8.01
CA LYS A 86 -0.64 8.32 -8.85
C LYS A 86 -2.04 8.86 -9.05
N LYS A 87 -3.02 7.98 -9.32
CA LYS A 87 -4.43 8.36 -9.47
C LYS A 87 -5.02 8.91 -8.17
N GLU A 88 -4.61 8.35 -7.03
CA GLU A 88 -5.08 8.73 -5.69
C GLU A 88 -4.27 9.90 -5.09
N GLY A 89 -3.24 10.40 -5.78
CA GLY A 89 -2.39 11.50 -5.29
C GLY A 89 -1.53 11.15 -4.07
N CYS A 90 -1.28 9.85 -3.83
CA CYS A 90 -0.60 9.34 -2.64
C CYS A 90 0.81 8.75 -2.94
N GLU A 91 1.40 9.12 -4.08
CA GLU A 91 2.68 8.57 -4.57
C GLU A 91 3.93 9.09 -3.87
N GLU A 92 3.83 10.17 -3.08
CA GLU A 92 5.00 10.82 -2.44
C GLU A 92 5.85 9.85 -1.62
N LYS A 93 5.20 9.01 -0.80
CA LYS A 93 5.90 8.02 0.03
C LYS A 93 6.63 6.99 -0.82
N LEU A 94 6.00 6.51 -1.90
CA LEU A 94 6.59 5.54 -2.82
C LEU A 94 7.85 6.12 -3.48
N ILE A 95 7.73 7.32 -4.06
CA ILE A 95 8.84 8.02 -4.73
C ILE A 95 10.03 8.13 -3.77
N ARG A 96 9.79 8.59 -2.54
CA ARG A 96 10.86 8.74 -1.53
C ARG A 96 11.54 7.41 -1.16
N LEU A 97 10.80 6.29 -1.14
CA LEU A 97 11.39 4.97 -0.90
C LEU A 97 12.20 4.49 -2.12
N GLU A 98 11.73 4.73 -3.34
CA GLU A 98 12.44 4.40 -4.58
C GLU A 98 13.75 5.20 -4.73
N GLU A 99 13.73 6.51 -4.43
CA GLU A 99 14.94 7.35 -4.43
C GLU A 99 16.00 6.84 -3.46
N LYS A 100 15.58 6.38 -2.27
CA LYS A 100 16.51 5.76 -1.30
C LYS A 100 17.12 4.49 -1.85
N LEU A 101 16.37 3.65 -2.57
CA LEU A 101 16.92 2.44 -3.18
C LEU A 101 17.97 2.77 -4.23
N ASN A 102 17.69 3.78 -5.07
CA ASN A 102 18.60 4.21 -6.13
C ASN A 102 19.88 4.85 -5.56
N SER A 103 19.76 5.66 -4.51
CA SER A 103 20.92 6.32 -3.87
C SER A 103 21.83 5.34 -3.12
N ASN A 104 21.32 4.18 -2.69
CA ASN A 104 22.15 3.13 -2.07
C ASN A 104 22.90 2.29 -3.11
N TYR A 105 22.52 2.33 -4.39
CA TYR A 105 23.22 1.65 -5.48
C TYR A 105 24.36 2.48 -6.10
N THR A 106 24.41 3.78 -5.80
CA THR A 106 25.46 4.69 -6.32
C THR A 106 26.68 4.82 -5.39
N ARG A 107 26.83 3.93 -4.40
CA ARG A 107 27.89 4.00 -3.38
C ARG A 107 28.64 2.70 -3.23
#